data_AF-A0A923QLK4-F1
#
_entry.id   AF-A0A923QLK4-F1
#
_cell.length_a   1.000
_cell.length_b   1.000
_cell.length_c   1.000
_cell.angle_alpha   90.00
_cell.angle_beta   90.00
_cell.angle_gamma   90.00
#
_symmetry.space_group_name_H-M   'P 1'
#
loop_
_entity.id
_entity.type
_entity.pdbx_description
1 polymer ?
#
loop_
_entity_poly.entity_id
_entity_poly.type
_entity_poly.pdbx_seq_one_letter_code
_entity_poly.pdbx_strand_id
1 'polypeptide(L)'
;MTVERGSINVYADLGYENAAEMQRKATLVAEIARAIEDRRLAQDAAAQLLGIDQAEISNITRGKFRHVSETKLLDLVARVGRDGTGEGEG
;
A
#
# COMPACT_ATOMS: atom_id res chain seq x y z
N MET A 1 -15.78 13.29 14.62
CA MET A 1 -15.01 13.62 13.39
C MET A 1 -15.16 12.44 12.46
N THR A 2 -16.19 12.45 11.62
CA THR A 2 -16.46 11.43 10.62
C THR A 2 -15.47 11.63 9.48
N VAL A 3 -14.51 10.72 9.34
CA VAL A 3 -13.70 10.67 8.12
C VAL A 3 -14.65 10.25 7.02
N GLU A 4 -15.10 11.22 6.22
CA GLU A 4 -15.84 10.94 5.00
C GLU A 4 -14.91 10.09 4.13
N ARG A 5 -15.23 8.80 3.97
CA ARG A 5 -14.66 7.95 2.92
C ARG A 5 -15.18 8.52 1.61
N GLY A 6 -14.59 9.63 1.17
CA GLY A 6 -14.77 10.15 -0.16
C GLY A 6 -14.30 9.08 -1.11
N SER A 7 -15.24 8.32 -1.66
CA SER A 7 -15.08 7.49 -2.85
C SER A 7 -14.82 8.34 -4.10
N ILE A 8 -14.26 9.54 -3.92
CA ILE A 8 -13.89 10.47 -4.96
C ILE A 8 -12.42 10.22 -5.18
N ASN A 9 -12.07 9.84 -6.40
CA ASN A 9 -10.69 9.59 -6.77
C ASN A 9 -9.92 10.91 -6.60
N VAL A 10 -9.21 11.06 -5.49
CA VAL A 10 -8.44 12.27 -5.16
C VAL A 10 -7.42 12.59 -6.25
N TYR A 11 -6.99 11.59 -7.03
CA TYR A 11 -6.11 11.80 -8.18
C TYR A 11 -6.86 12.34 -9.40
N ALA A 12 -8.14 12.02 -9.57
CA ALA A 12 -8.97 12.60 -10.63
C ALA A 12 -9.24 14.08 -10.34
N ASP A 13 -9.53 14.41 -9.09
CA ASP A 13 -9.73 15.79 -8.65
C ASP A 13 -8.46 16.65 -8.78
N LEU A 14 -7.29 16.03 -8.63
CA LEU A 14 -5.99 16.66 -8.85
C LEU A 14 -5.57 16.70 -10.33
N GLY A 15 -6.42 16.22 -11.26
CA GLY A 15 -6.18 16.28 -12.70
C GLY A 15 -5.15 15.28 -13.24
N TYR A 16 -4.86 14.18 -12.53
CA TYR A 16 -3.98 13.15 -13.06
C TYR A 16 -4.67 12.35 -14.16
N GLU A 17 -4.08 12.30 -15.36
CA GLU A 17 -4.59 11.44 -16.45
C GLU A 17 -4.67 9.96 -16.04
N ASN A 18 -3.74 9.52 -15.19
CA ASN A 18 -3.69 8.15 -14.68
C ASN A 18 -4.37 8.01 -13.30
N ALA A 19 -5.37 8.83 -13.00
CA ALA A 19 -6.06 8.83 -11.71
C ALA A 19 -6.56 7.44 -11.29
N ALA A 20 -7.11 6.66 -12.21
CA ALA A 20 -7.58 5.30 -11.93
C ALA A 20 -6.44 4.37 -11.51
N GLU A 21 -5.29 4.45 -12.19
CA GLU A 21 -4.09 3.69 -11.83
C GLU A 21 -3.55 4.12 -10.46
N MET A 22 -3.47 5.43 -10.21
CA MET A 22 -3.03 5.95 -8.91
C MET A 22 -3.94 5.51 -7.77
N GLN A 23 -5.26 5.49 -7.99
CA GLN A 23 -6.21 4.99 -7.01
C GLN A 23 -5.99 3.50 -6.71
N ARG A 24 -5.80 2.67 -7.74
CA ARG A 24 -5.50 1.24 -7.54
C ARG A 24 -4.20 1.05 -6.77
N LYS A 25 -3.13 1.76 -7.14
CA LYS A 25 -1.86 1.72 -6.40
C LYS A 25 -2.03 2.18 -4.95
N ALA A 26 -2.80 3.23 -4.70
CA ALA A 26 -3.08 3.70 -3.35
C ALA A 26 -3.77 2.64 -2.49
N THR A 27 -4.74 1.91 -3.05
CA THR A 27 -5.39 0.79 -2.37
C THR A 27 -4.38 -0.30 -2.02
N LEU A 28 -3.52 -0.72 -2.96
CA LEU A 28 -2.49 -1.74 -2.71
C LEU A 28 -1.50 -1.30 -1.61
N VAL A 29 -1.10 -0.02 -1.63
CA VAL A 29 -0.23 0.54 -0.59
C VAL A 29 -0.90 0.56 0.77
N ALA A 30 -2.18 0.89 0.84
CA ALA A 30 -2.95 0.86 2.08
C ALA A 30 -3.03 -0.56 2.64
N GLU A 31 -3.22 -1.58 1.81
CA GLU A 31 -3.19 -2.99 2.23
C GLU A 31 -1.82 -3.40 2.79
N ILE A 32 -0.73 -3.02 2.13
CA ILE A 32 0.63 -3.29 2.62
C ILE A 32 0.86 -2.62 3.98
N ALA A 33 0.53 -1.33 4.09
CA ALA A 33 0.68 -0.57 5.33
C ALA A 33 -0.15 -1.20 6.46
N ARG A 34 -1.39 -1.57 6.15
CA ARG A 34 -2.29 -2.21 7.11
C ARG A 34 -1.76 -3.55 7.59
N ALA A 35 -1.26 -4.40 6.69
CA ALA A 35 -0.69 -5.69 7.05
C ALA A 35 0.58 -5.55 7.91
N ILE A 36 1.41 -4.54 7.66
CA ILE A 36 2.58 -4.21 8.48
C ILE A 36 2.15 -3.77 9.89
N GLU A 37 1.14 -2.89 9.97
CA GLU A 37 0.58 -2.41 11.24
C GLU A 37 -0.07 -3.53 12.06
N ASP A 38 -0.89 -4.37 11.41
CA ASP A 38 -1.60 -5.48 12.07
C ASP A 38 -0.61 -6.50 12.66
N ARG A 39 0.57 -6.66 12.04
CA ARG A 39 1.66 -7.52 12.55
C ARG A 39 2.61 -6.81 13.50
N ARG A 40 2.44 -5.50 13.71
CA ARG A 40 3.37 -4.64 14.48
C ARG A 40 4.81 -4.77 14.00
N LEU A 41 5.01 -4.96 12.69
CA LEU A 41 6.35 -5.07 12.12
C LEU A 41 6.99 -3.68 12.06
N ALA A 42 8.24 -3.60 12.50
CA ALA A 42 9.06 -2.43 12.25
C ALA A 42 9.39 -2.35 10.74
N GLN A 43 9.67 -1.13 10.24
CA GLN A 43 9.87 -0.91 8.80
C GLN A 43 11.04 -1.73 8.23
N ASP A 44 12.09 -1.95 9.01
CA ASP A 44 13.24 -2.80 8.68
C ASP A 44 12.86 -4.30 8.61
N ALA A 45 12.01 -4.78 9.50
CA ALA A 45 11.49 -6.15 9.45
C ALA A 45 10.56 -6.35 8.25
N ALA A 46 9.68 -5.37 7.98
CA ALA A 46 8.82 -5.38 6.81
C ALA A 46 9.63 -5.34 5.50
N ALA A 47 10.69 -4.53 5.45
CA ALA A 47 11.59 -4.46 4.30
C ALA A 47 12.25 -5.82 4.01
N GLN A 48 12.75 -6.49 5.04
CA GLN A 48 13.32 -7.84 4.93
C GLN A 48 12.29 -8.87 4.46
N LEU A 49 11.09 -8.86 5.06
CA LEU A 49 9.99 -9.75 4.68
C LEU A 49 9.59 -9.56 3.21
N LEU A 50 9.51 -8.32 2.78
CA LEU A 50 9.10 -7.93 1.44
C LEU A 50 10.24 -8.03 0.42
N GLY A 51 11.49 -8.24 0.86
CA GLY A 51 12.67 -8.30 -0.01
C GLY A 51 12.94 -6.98 -0.74
N ILE A 52 12.71 -5.86 -0.07
CA ILE A 52 12.97 -4.49 -0.57
C ILE A 52 13.78 -3.70 0.47
N ASP A 53 14.27 -2.53 0.10
CA ASP A 53 15.00 -1.67 1.04
C ASP A 53 14.07 -0.98 2.04
N GLN A 54 14.60 -0.69 3.23
CA GLN A 54 13.87 0.06 4.27
C GLN A 54 13.40 1.44 3.77
N ALA A 55 14.23 2.10 2.95
CA ALA A 55 13.87 3.38 2.34
C ALA A 55 12.69 3.23 1.35
N GLU A 56 12.63 2.11 0.62
CA GLU A 56 11.55 1.85 -0.32
C GLU A 56 10.22 1.64 0.41
N ILE A 57 10.17 0.78 1.43
CA ILE A 57 8.94 0.56 2.20
C ILE A 57 8.51 1.83 2.96
N SER A 58 9.47 2.62 3.45
CA SER A 58 9.18 3.89 4.10
C SER A 58 8.59 4.92 3.13
N ASN A 59 9.09 4.98 1.88
CA ASN A 59 8.52 5.82 0.84
C ASN A 59 7.11 5.38 0.46
N ILE A 60 6.91 4.07 0.25
CA ILE A 60 5.61 3.50 -0.12
C ILE A 60 4.55 3.84 0.93
N THR A 61 4.79 3.51 2.20
CA THR A 61 3.85 3.76 3.32
C THR A 61 3.60 5.26 3.57
N ARG A 62 4.49 6.15 3.14
CA ARG A 62 4.32 7.61 3.19
C ARG A 62 3.64 8.20 1.94
N GLY A 63 3.09 7.37 1.06
CA GLY A 63 2.40 7.83 -0.15
C GLY A 63 3.31 8.19 -1.33
N LYS A 64 4.62 7.92 -1.23
CA LYS A 64 5.61 8.19 -2.30
C LYS A 64 5.77 6.99 -3.24
N PHE A 65 4.66 6.38 -3.66
CA PHE A 65 4.65 5.17 -4.50
C PHE A 65 4.42 5.45 -5.99
N ARG A 66 4.37 6.71 -6.42
CA ARG A 66 4.07 7.08 -7.83
C ARG A 66 5.05 6.46 -8.84
N HIS A 67 6.31 6.32 -8.46
CA HIS A 67 7.37 5.73 -9.27
C HIS A 67 7.38 4.19 -9.21
N VAL A 68 6.59 3.60 -8.33
CA VAL A 68 6.47 2.15 -8.18
C VAL A 68 5.44 1.63 -9.19
N SER A 69 5.76 0.53 -9.85
CA SER A 69 4.84 -0.11 -10.79
C SER A 69 3.69 -0.79 -10.03
N GLU A 70 2.51 -0.86 -10.64
CA GLU A 70 1.35 -1.54 -10.07
C GLU A 70 1.68 -3.02 -9.82
N THR A 71 2.37 -3.68 -10.75
CA THR A 71 2.86 -5.05 -10.61
C THR A 71 3.76 -5.25 -9.40
N LYS A 72 4.67 -4.31 -9.11
CA LYS A 72 5.53 -4.41 -7.92
C LYS A 72 4.70 -4.32 -6.65
N LEU A 73 3.72 -3.41 -6.58
CA LEU A 73 2.82 -3.31 -5.43
C LEU A 73 1.98 -4.58 -5.23
N LEU A 74 1.47 -5.17 -6.30
CA LEU A 74 0.77 -6.47 -6.25
C LEU A 74 1.67 -7.58 -5.69
N ASP A 75 2.93 -7.64 -6.11
CA ASP A 75 3.89 -8.60 -5.56
C ASP A 75 4.14 -8.38 -4.05
N LEU A 76 4.24 -7.13 -3.62
CA LEU A 76 4.38 -6.78 -2.19
C LEU A 76 3.15 -7.18 -1.37
N VAL A 77 1.93 -6.93 -1.88
CA VAL A 77 0.68 -7.39 -1.26
C VAL A 77 0.66 -8.92 -1.16
N ALA A 78 1.05 -9.63 -2.23
CA ALA A 78 1.09 -11.08 -2.21
C ALA A 78 2.11 -11.62 -1.18
N ARG A 79 3.29 -10.98 -1.06
CA ARG A 79 4.31 -11.35 -0.07
C ARG A 79 3.84 -11.11 1.35
N VAL A 80 3.23 -9.96 1.63
CA VAL A 80 2.70 -9.68 2.96
C VAL A 80 1.58 -10.68 3.27
N GLY A 81 0.62 -10.89 2.36
CA GLY A 81 -0.50 -11.82 2.55
C GLY A 81 -0.09 -13.28 2.79
N ARG A 82 0.93 -13.79 2.10
CA ARG A 82 1.41 -15.18 2.29
C ARG A 82 1.97 -15.46 3.68
N ASP A 83 2.47 -14.44 4.35
CA ASP A 83 3.06 -14.57 5.69
C ASP A 83 2.00 -14.37 6.80
N GLY A 84 0.74 -14.13 6.44
CA GLY A 84 -0.39 -14.06 7.37
C GLY A 84 -1.62 -14.73 6.80
N THR A 85 -1.66 -16.06 6.89
CA THR A 85 -2.93 -16.79 6.81
C THR A 85 -3.80 -16.36 7.98
N GLY A 86 -4.86 -15.61 7.68
CA GLY A 86 -5.85 -15.16 8.65
C GLY A 86 -6.85 -14.22 7.98
N GLU A 87 -7.92 -14.82 7.47
CA GLU A 87 -9.10 -14.20 6.88
C GLU A 87 -9.60 -12.96 7.64
N GLY A 88 -10.11 -11.98 6.89
CA GLY A 88 -10.70 -10.77 7.44
C GLY A 88 -11.46 -9.94 6.42
N GLU A 89 -12.24 -10.58 5.56
CA GLU A 89 -13.41 -9.94 4.97
C GLU A 89 -14.51 -9.92 6.04
N GLY A 90 -14.92 -8.72 6.45
CA GLY A 90 -16.03 -8.49 7.37
C GLY A 90 -16.76 -7.20 6.99
#